data_AF-A0A7J9C6I4-F1
#
_entry.id   AF-A0A7J9C6I4-F1
#
_cell.length_a   1.000
_cell.length_b   1.000
_cell.length_c   1.000
_cell.angle_alpha   90.00
_cell.angle_beta   90.00
_cell.angle_gamma   90.00
#
_symmetry.space_group_name_H-M   'P 1'
#
loop_
_entity.id
_entity.type
_entity.pdbx_description
1 polymer ?
#
loop_
_entity_poly.entity_id
_entity_poly.type
_entity_poly.pdbx_seq_one_letter_code
_entity_poly.pdbx_strand_id
1 'polypeptide(L)' 'ENGFVATGGVLRDRSERWILGYNRFLGFCFVAEAELWGIKNGLELLLERSYDSVLI' A
#
# COMPACT_ATOMS: atom_id res chain seq x y z
N GLU A 1 -0.29 -14.89 12.95
CA GLU A 1 0.05 -14.13 14.17
C GLU A 1 -0.61 -12.77 14.16
N ASN A 2 -0.95 -12.27 15.34
CA ASN A 2 -1.44 -10.92 15.60
C ASN A 2 -0.41 -10.13 16.42
N GLY A 3 -0.35 -8.82 16.24
CA GLY A 3 0.63 -7.97 16.90
C GLY A 3 0.47 -6.52 16.50
N PHE A 4 1.29 -5.64 17.09
CA PHE A 4 1.41 -4.27 16.61
C PHE A 4 2.12 -4.27 15.26
N VAL A 5 1.43 -3.79 14.23
CA VAL A 5 1.90 -3.84 12.86
C VAL A 5 1.75 -2.49 12.16
N ALA A 6 2.61 -2.29 11.18
CA ALA A 6 2.51 -1.23 10.20
C ALA A 6 2.47 -1.87 8.81
N THR A 7 1.91 -1.15 7.86
CA THR A 7 1.92 -1.52 6.44
C THR A 7 2.60 -0.44 5.62
N GLY A 8 2.95 -0.76 4.38
CA GLY A 8 3.55 0.20 3.46
C GLY A 8 3.75 -0.41 2.09
N GLY A 9 4.19 0.42 1.15
CA GLY A 9 4.42 -0.01 -0.21
C GLY A 9 5.09 1.07 -1.05
N VAL A 10 5.38 0.71 -2.29
CA VAL A 10 6.02 1.58 -3.26
C VAL A 10 5.18 1.60 -4.51
N LEU A 11 4.87 2.79 -5.01
CA LEU A 11 4.27 2.98 -6.32
C LEU A 11 5.39 3.17 -7.34
N ARG A 12 5.32 2.41 -8.42
CA ARG A 12 6.24 2.51 -9.56
C ARG A 12 5.47 2.71 -10.85
N ASP A 13 6.08 3.42 -11.79
CA ASP A 13 5.53 3.50 -13.15
C ASP A 13 5.79 2.20 -13.94
N ARG A 14 5.30 2.13 -15.18
CA ARG A 14 5.50 0.96 -16.06
C ARG A 14 6.97 0.71 -16.44
N SER A 15 7.86 1.68 -16.21
CA SER A 15 9.30 1.56 -16.40
C SER A 15 10.03 1.26 -15.09
N GLU A 16 9.29 0.81 -14.07
CA GLU A 16 9.76 0.52 -12.71
C GLU A 16 10.37 1.72 -11.98
N ARG A 17 10.16 2.94 -12.48
CA ARG A 17 10.67 4.13 -11.81
C ARG A 17 9.84 4.42 -10.58
N TRP A 18 10.51 4.76 -9.50
CA TRP A 18 9.86 5.12 -8.25
C TRP A 18 9.02 6.41 -8.44
N ILE A 19 7.74 6.32 -8.13
CA ILE A 19 6.83 7.47 -8.05
C ILE A 19 6.76 8.00 -6.61
N LEU A 20 6.33 7.14 -5.67
CA LEU A 20 6.26 7.47 -4.23
C LEU A 20 6.26 6.21 -3.36
N GLY A 21 6.69 6.36 -2.11
CA GLY A 21 6.57 5.32 -1.07
C GLY A 21 5.57 5.77 0.00
N TYR A 22 4.89 4.83 0.64
CA TYR A 22 3.96 5.11 1.73
C TYR A 22 4.13 4.11 2.86
N ASN A 23 3.77 4.54 4.06
CA ASN A 23 3.69 3.70 5.25
C ASN A 23 2.53 4.17 6.13
N ARG A 24 1.96 3.24 6.90
CA ARG A 24 0.88 3.51 7.83
C ARG A 24 0.96 2.58 9.03
N PHE A 25 0.91 3.14 10.23
CA PHE A 25 0.71 2.37 11.44
C PHE A 25 -0.74 1.93 11.56
N LEU A 26 -0.98 0.63 11.75
CA LEU A 26 -2.33 0.03 11.79
C LEU A 26 -2.77 -0.34 13.21
N GLY A 27 -1.86 -0.31 14.19
CA GLY A 27 -2.14 -0.77 15.54
C GLY A 27 -2.05 -2.28 15.65
N PHE A 28 -2.88 -2.88 16.52
CA PHE A 28 -2.85 -4.31 16.80
C PHE A 28 -3.80 -5.07 15.86
N CYS A 29 -3.28 -5.84 14.90
CA CYS A 29 -4.07 -6.64 13.98
C CYS A 29 -3.32 -7.89 13.47
N PHE A 30 -3.97 -8.71 12.64
CA PHE A 30 -3.34 -9.86 12.00
C PHE A 30 -2.45 -9.43 10.84
N VAL A 31 -1.38 -10.20 10.57
CA VAL A 31 -0.50 -9.96 9.42
C VAL A 31 -1.30 -9.89 8.10
N ALA A 32 -2.25 -10.79 7.90
CA ALA A 32 -3.11 -10.78 6.71
C ALA A 32 -3.93 -9.49 6.56
N GLU A 33 -4.40 -8.91 7.67
CA GLU A 33 -5.10 -7.61 7.64
C GLU A 33 -4.14 -6.48 7.27
N ALA A 34 -2.89 -6.51 7.76
CA ALA A 34 -1.88 -5.51 7.44
C ALA A 34 -1.52 -5.49 5.94
N GLU A 35 -1.41 -6.66 5.31
CA GLU A 35 -1.19 -6.79 3.87
C GLU A 35 -2.36 -6.20 3.06
N LEU A 36 -3.61 -6.54 3.44
CA LEU A 36 -4.81 -6.00 2.78
C LEU A 36 -4.91 -4.47 2.93
N TRP A 37 -4.56 -3.93 4.10
CA TRP A 37 -4.50 -2.48 4.32
C TRP A 37 -3.42 -1.82 3.48
N GLY A 38 -2.29 -2.49 3.26
CA GLY A 38 -1.22 -2.01 2.36
C GLY A 38 -1.76 -1.82 0.96
N ILE A 39 -2.34 -2.89 0.38
CA ILE A 39 -2.94 -2.85 -0.96
C ILE A 39 -4.01 -1.75 -1.06
N LYS A 40 -4.92 -1.68 -0.07
CA LYS A 40 -5.97 -0.66 -0.04
C LYS A 40 -5.39 0.75 -0.07
N ASN A 41 -4.40 1.04 0.77
CA ASN A 41 -3.78 2.37 0.82
C ASN A 41 -2.99 2.70 -0.45
N GLY A 42 -2.30 1.72 -1.04
CA GLY A 42 -1.66 1.88 -2.35
C GLY A 42 -2.67 2.23 -3.45
N LEU A 43 -3.81 1.54 -3.51
CA LEU A 43 -4.88 1.80 -4.47
C LEU A 43 -5.52 3.18 -4.27
N GLU A 44 -5.82 3.58 -3.03
CA GLU A 44 -6.36 4.91 -2.72
C GLU A 44 -5.40 6.02 -3.21
N LEU A 45 -4.10 5.88 -2.95
CA LEU A 45 -3.08 6.84 -3.40
C LEU A 45 -2.97 6.93 -4.94
N LEU A 46 -3.20 5.83 -5.64
CA LEU A 46 -3.21 5.78 -7.11
C LEU A 46 -4.48 6.43 -7.68
N LEU A 47 -5.65 6.14 -7.09
CA LEU A 47 -6.92 6.72 -7.49
C LEU A 47 -6.95 8.24 -7.27
N GLU A 48 -6.41 8.72 -6.14
CA GLU A 48 -6.24 10.17 -5.87
C GLU A 48 -5.37 10.89 -6.91
N ARG A 49 -4.55 10.15 -7.66
CA ARG A 49 -3.66 10.67 -8.70
C ARG A 49 -4.14 10.36 -10.13
N SER A 50 -5.38 9.88 -10.27
CA SER A 50 -6.00 9.56 -11.56
C SER A 50 -5.24 8.49 -12.37
N TYR A 51 -4.67 7.49 -11.69
CA TYR A 51 -4.15 6.31 -12.37
C TYR A 51 -5.25 5.27 -12.59
N ASP A 52 -5.53 4.96 -13.86
CA ASP A 52 -6.67 4.09 -14.23
C ASP A 52 -6.26 2.62 -14.52
N SER A 53 -4.96 2.33 -14.53
CA SER A 53 -4.42 1.00 -14.81
C SER A 53 -3.32 0.67 -13.80
N VAL A 54 -3.58 -0.33 -12.98
CA VAL A 54 -2.74 -0.72 -11.84
C VAL A 54 -2.42 -2.22 -11.91
N LEU A 55 -1.20 -2.58 -11.53
CA LEU A 55 -0.76 -3.94 -11.28
C LEU A 55 -0.34 -4.04 -9.81
N ILE A 56 -0.85 -5.04 -9.09
CA ILE A 56 -0.53 -5.33 -7.68
C ILE A 56 0.28 -6.62 -7.63
#